data_AF-A0AAW1QF58-F1
#
_entry.id   AF-A0AAW1QF58-F1
#
_cell.length_a   1.000
_cell.length_b   1.000
_cell.length_c   1.000
_cell.angle_alpha   90.00
_cell.angle_beta   90.00
_cell.angle_gamma   90.00
#
_symmetry.space_group_name_H-M   'P 1'
#
loop_
_entity.id
_entity.type
_entity.pdbx_description
1 polymer ?
#
loop_
_entity_poly.entity_id
_entity_poly.type
_entity_poly.pdbx_seq_one_letter_code
_entity_poly.pdbx_strand_id
1 'polypeptide(L)'
;MDIQEPAVAGTKARLEEALPGHLRPQLTALQGCHAALLEAMDPNVAKLICFNLGYLPSGDKSIITTGATTTAALTAAMRVLAPGGLISILAYIGHPGGLEEYEAVQQFLTGLPAAGWTASEHRIRNRPTAPVLLLIQKHLDKRRSNPSS
;
A
#
# COMPACT_ATOMS: atom_id res chain seq x y z
N MET A 1 -0.14 9.12 -3.65
CA MET A 1 -1.47 9.33 -4.24
C MET A 1 -2.45 9.42 -3.09
N ASP A 2 -3.48 10.25 -3.20
CA ASP A 2 -4.50 10.39 -2.17
C ASP A 2 -5.80 10.92 -2.80
N ILE A 3 -6.96 10.60 -2.24
CA ILE A 3 -8.25 11.14 -2.69
C ILE A 3 -8.42 12.61 -2.25
N GLN A 4 -7.78 13.00 -1.15
CA GLN A 4 -7.85 14.35 -0.59
C GLN A 4 -6.79 15.24 -1.20
N GLU A 5 -7.20 16.30 -1.92
CA GLU A 5 -6.30 17.31 -2.48
C GLU A 5 -5.33 17.90 -1.42
N PRO A 6 -5.77 18.25 -0.19
CA PRO A 6 -4.86 18.80 0.82
C PRO A 6 -3.74 17.84 1.22
N ALA A 7 -4.02 16.53 1.22
CA ALA A 7 -3.02 15.50 1.52
C ALA A 7 -1.98 15.38 0.41
N VAL A 8 -2.41 15.46 -0.85
CA VAL A 8 -1.53 15.45 -2.02
C VAL A 8 -0.64 16.69 -2.03
N ALA A 9 -1.22 17.87 -1.88
CA ALA A 9 -0.50 19.14 -1.88
C ALA A 9 0.51 19.21 -0.73
N GLY A 10 0.10 18.86 0.49
CA GLY A 10 0.99 18.83 1.65
C GLY A 10 2.13 17.82 1.52
N THR A 11 1.86 16.63 0.97
CA THR A 11 2.90 15.62 0.71
C THR A 11 3.89 16.09 -0.35
N LYS A 12 3.41 16.68 -1.44
CA LYS A 12 4.25 17.21 -2.51
C LYS A 12 5.21 18.29 -1.98
N ALA A 13 4.69 19.27 -1.24
CA ALA A 13 5.50 20.34 -0.67
C ALA A 13 6.62 19.80 0.26
N ARG A 14 6.27 18.88 1.16
CA ARG A 14 7.25 18.25 2.07
C ARG A 14 8.32 17.45 1.34
N LEU A 15 7.95 16.72 0.30
CA LEU A 15 8.91 15.93 -0.48
C LEU A 15 9.81 16.83 -1.33
N GLU A 16 9.28 17.90 -1.93
CA GLU A 16 10.11 18.86 -2.68
C GLU A 16 11.13 19.57 -1.78
N GLU A 17 10.76 19.87 -0.53
CA GLU A 17 11.67 20.43 0.48
C GLU A 17 12.76 19.43 0.88
N ALA A 18 12.40 18.17 1.15
CA ALA A 18 13.32 17.14 1.63
C ALA A 18 14.21 16.53 0.53
N LEU A 19 13.76 16.50 -0.73
CA LEU A 19 14.47 15.84 -1.81
C LEU A 19 15.55 16.75 -2.44
N PRO A 20 16.75 16.19 -2.73
CA PRO A 20 17.73 16.82 -3.60
C PRO A 20 17.12 17.23 -4.94
N GLY A 21 17.54 18.37 -5.50
CA GLY A 21 16.96 18.94 -6.72
C GLY A 21 16.90 18.00 -7.93
N HIS A 22 17.87 17.08 -8.07
CA HIS A 22 17.90 16.10 -9.16
C HIS A 22 16.89 14.95 -9.01
N LEU A 23 16.32 14.74 -7.82
CA LEU A 23 15.29 13.73 -7.57
C LEU A 23 13.87 14.29 -7.70
N ARG A 24 13.69 15.61 -7.58
CA ARG A 24 12.37 16.26 -7.68
C ARG A 24 11.62 15.95 -8.99
N PRO A 25 12.27 15.91 -10.18
CA PRO A 25 11.57 15.56 -11.42
C PRO A 25 11.01 14.13 -11.45
N GLN A 26 11.48 13.25 -10.57
CA GLN A 26 11.01 11.87 -10.46
C GLN A 26 9.77 11.76 -9.56
N LEU A 27 9.44 12.84 -8.83
CA LEU A 27 8.26 12.89 -7.97
C LEU A 27 7.01 13.18 -8.80
N THR A 28 6.06 12.26 -8.77
CA THR A 28 4.71 12.50 -9.28
C THR A 28 3.70 12.37 -8.13
N ALA A 29 2.99 13.46 -7.85
CA ALA A 29 1.91 13.49 -6.88
C ALA A 29 0.56 13.40 -7.64
N LEU A 30 -0.21 12.35 -7.36
CA LEU A 30 -1.48 12.08 -8.04
C LEU A 30 -2.62 12.21 -7.03
N GLN A 31 -3.62 13.03 -7.36
CA GLN A 31 -4.90 13.05 -6.66
C GLN A 31 -5.85 12.07 -7.33
N GLY A 32 -6.45 11.17 -6.54
CA GLY A 32 -7.44 10.24 -7.03
C GLY A 32 -7.56 8.97 -6.18
N CYS A 33 -8.55 8.15 -6.53
CA CYS A 33 -8.75 6.84 -5.90
C CYS A 33 -7.57 5.92 -6.23
N HIS A 34 -6.99 5.32 -5.19
CA HIS A 34 -5.86 4.39 -5.28
C HIS A 34 -6.11 3.27 -6.29
N ALA A 35 -7.28 2.62 -6.22
CA ALA A 35 -7.63 1.52 -7.12
C ALA A 35 -7.62 1.96 -8.59
N ALA A 36 -8.32 3.06 -8.91
CA ALA A 36 -8.40 3.57 -10.28
C ALA A 36 -7.03 4.01 -10.83
N LEU A 37 -6.21 4.68 -10.01
CA LEU A 37 -4.87 5.11 -10.42
C LEU A 37 -3.96 3.91 -10.66
N LEU A 38 -4.00 2.89 -9.79
CA LEU A 38 -3.22 1.67 -9.97
C LEU A 38 -3.71 0.83 -11.17
N GLU A 39 -5.01 0.82 -11.43
CA GLU A 39 -5.59 0.16 -12.62
C GLU A 39 -5.16 0.79 -13.94
N ALA A 40 -4.78 2.06 -13.94
CA ALA A 40 -4.23 2.74 -15.10
C ALA A 40 -2.72 2.52 -15.30
N MET A 41 -2.01 1.98 -14.29
CA MET A 41 -0.56 1.73 -14.37
C MET A 41 -0.23 0.40 -15.04
N ASP A 42 0.87 0.38 -15.79
CA ASP A 42 1.40 -0.84 -16.38
C ASP A 42 1.71 -1.91 -15.32
N PRO A 43 1.54 -3.21 -15.64
CA PRO A 43 1.88 -4.29 -14.72
C PRO A 43 3.40 -4.38 -14.49
N ASN A 44 3.79 -4.85 -13.31
CA ASN A 44 5.18 -5.13 -12.93
C ASN A 44 6.17 -3.94 -12.97
N VAL A 45 5.69 -2.71 -12.79
CA VAL A 45 6.55 -1.50 -12.79
C VAL A 45 6.97 -1.06 -11.38
N ALA A 46 6.21 -1.41 -10.34
CA ALA A 46 6.48 -0.98 -8.97
C ALA A 46 7.32 -1.99 -8.18
N LYS A 47 8.39 -1.54 -7.53
CA LYS A 47 9.19 -2.38 -6.61
C LYS A 47 8.68 -2.34 -5.17
N LEU A 48 8.09 -1.22 -4.77
CA LEU A 48 7.53 -0.99 -3.45
C LEU A 48 6.23 -0.19 -3.57
N ILE A 49 5.19 -0.63 -2.89
CA ILE A 49 3.92 0.11 -2.75
C ILE A 49 3.60 0.20 -1.26
N CYS A 50 3.33 1.40 -0.76
CA CYS A 50 3.04 1.62 0.65
C CYS A 50 1.61 2.13 0.85
N PHE A 51 0.83 1.41 1.65
CA PHE A 51 -0.49 1.80 2.13
C PHE A 51 -0.37 2.20 3.61
N ASN A 52 -1.01 3.31 3.98
CA ASN A 52 -1.29 3.66 5.37
C ASN A 52 -2.82 3.75 5.50
N LEU A 53 -3.44 2.81 6.19
CA LEU A 53 -4.90 2.68 6.28
C LEU A 53 -5.45 3.37 7.52
N GLY A 54 -6.47 4.20 7.35
CA GLY A 54 -7.10 4.96 8.42
C GLY A 54 -7.49 6.36 7.96
N TYR A 55 -7.53 7.30 8.90
CA TYR A 55 -7.90 8.70 8.63
C TYR A 55 -6.69 9.63 8.68
N LEU A 56 -6.74 10.72 7.90
CA LEU A 56 -5.76 11.80 7.99
C LEU A 56 -5.97 12.54 9.33
N PRO A 57 -4.96 12.65 10.23
CA PRO A 57 -5.13 13.24 11.56
C PRO A 57 -5.65 14.69 11.54
N SER A 58 -5.38 15.43 10.45
CA SER A 58 -5.77 16.82 10.22
C SER A 58 -6.75 16.99 9.05
N GLY A 59 -7.28 15.90 8.49
CA GLY A 59 -8.23 15.92 7.38
C GLY A 59 -9.68 15.72 7.83
N ASP A 60 -10.57 15.60 6.86
CA ASP A 60 -11.96 15.24 7.14
C ASP A 60 -12.02 13.80 7.65
N LYS A 61 -12.41 13.63 8.93
CA LYS A 61 -12.50 12.34 9.60
C LYS A 61 -13.64 11.46 9.07
N SER A 62 -14.53 12.00 8.23
CA SER A 62 -15.54 11.22 7.51
C SER A 62 -14.96 10.46 6.31
N ILE A 63 -13.78 10.87 5.83
CA ILE A 63 -13.05 10.22 4.75
C ILE A 63 -12.15 9.14 5.35
N ILE A 64 -12.72 7.95 5.52
CA ILE A 64 -12.02 6.74 5.95
C ILE A 64 -11.86 5.76 4.79
N THR A 65 -10.78 4.98 4.81
CA THR A 65 -10.68 3.79 3.98
C THR A 65 -11.66 2.72 4.48
N THR A 66 -12.23 1.93 3.57
CA THR A 66 -13.16 0.84 3.91
C THR A 66 -12.60 -0.48 3.43
N GLY A 67 -12.93 -1.59 4.11
CA GLY A 67 -12.43 -2.91 3.72
C GLY A 67 -12.62 -3.24 2.23
N ALA A 68 -13.76 -2.88 1.65
CA ALA A 68 -14.03 -3.11 0.23
C ALA A 68 -13.14 -2.26 -0.70
N THR A 69 -12.99 -0.97 -0.41
CA THR A 69 -12.16 -0.07 -1.25
C THR A 69 -10.66 -0.39 -1.11
N THR A 70 -10.24 -0.76 0.10
CA THR A 70 -8.86 -1.16 0.40
C THR A 70 -8.49 -2.46 -0.30
N THR A 71 -9.33 -3.49 -0.24
CA THR A 71 -9.06 -4.78 -0.91
C THR A 71 -9.06 -4.66 -2.44
N ALA A 72 -9.91 -3.79 -3.01
CA ALA A 72 -9.84 -3.45 -4.43
C ALA A 72 -8.50 -2.78 -4.80
N ALA A 73 -8.05 -1.81 -3.99
CA ALA A 73 -6.76 -1.15 -4.22
C ALA A 73 -5.57 -2.12 -4.05
N LEU A 74 -5.63 -3.06 -3.10
CA LEU A 74 -4.61 -4.11 -2.93
C LEU A 74 -4.55 -5.04 -4.14
N THR A 75 -5.70 -5.41 -4.70
CA THR A 75 -5.78 -6.23 -5.92
C THR A 75 -5.10 -5.51 -7.10
N ALA A 76 -5.40 -4.23 -7.29
CA ALA A 76 -4.75 -3.41 -8.32
C ALA A 76 -3.23 -3.27 -8.06
N ALA A 77 -2.82 -3.06 -6.80
CA ALA A 77 -1.41 -2.96 -6.42
C ALA A 77 -0.63 -4.23 -6.73
N MET A 78 -1.20 -5.41 -6.47
CA MET A 78 -0.56 -6.70 -6.76
C MET A 78 -0.28 -6.90 -8.26
N ARG A 79 -1.13 -6.36 -9.14
CA ARG A 79 -0.90 -6.38 -10.60
C ARG A 79 0.29 -5.51 -11.01
N VAL A 80 0.39 -4.32 -10.42
CA VAL A 80 1.43 -3.33 -10.71
C VAL A 80 2.78 -3.72 -10.08
N LEU A 81 2.77 -4.51 -9.02
CA LEU A 81 3.96 -4.95 -8.30
C LEU A 81 4.83 -5.89 -9.16
N ALA A 82 6.10 -5.53 -9.32
CA ALA A 82 7.11 -6.33 -10.00
C ALA A 82 7.45 -7.62 -9.24
N PRO A 83 7.89 -8.70 -9.91
CA PRO A 83 8.44 -9.88 -9.24
C PRO A 83 9.56 -9.49 -8.26
N GLY A 84 9.52 -10.03 -7.05
CA GLY A 84 10.41 -9.65 -5.95
C GLY A 84 10.04 -8.34 -5.24
N GLY A 85 9.00 -7.64 -5.68
CA GLY A 85 8.51 -6.41 -5.05
C GLY A 85 7.74 -6.66 -3.75
N LEU A 86 7.51 -5.57 -3.02
CA LEU A 86 6.85 -5.56 -1.72
C LEU A 86 5.67 -4.57 -1.68
N ILE A 87 4.56 -4.97 -1.06
CA ILE A 87 3.51 -4.06 -0.60
C ILE A 87 3.59 -4.02 0.92
N SER A 88 3.70 -2.82 1.50
CA SER A 88 3.58 -2.62 2.94
C SER A 88 2.27 -1.93 3.28
N ILE A 89 1.57 -2.43 4.28
CA ILE A 89 0.28 -1.91 4.74
C ILE A 89 0.42 -1.63 6.23
N LEU A 90 0.36 -0.36 6.62
CA LEU A 90 0.28 0.02 8.03
C LEU A 90 -1.18 0.30 8.38
N ALA A 91 -1.78 -0.53 9.25
CA ALA A 91 -3.18 -0.43 9.64
C ALA A 91 -3.33 0.18 11.04
N TYR A 92 -4.03 1.31 11.15
CA TYR A 92 -4.32 1.98 12.42
C TYR A 92 -5.63 1.44 13.03
N ILE A 93 -5.55 0.35 13.79
CA ILE A 93 -6.75 -0.37 14.31
C ILE A 93 -7.50 0.31 15.47
N GLY A 94 -6.91 1.34 16.09
CA GLY A 94 -7.43 1.95 17.33
C GLY A 94 -8.55 2.98 17.15
N HIS A 95 -9.10 3.17 15.95
CA HIS A 95 -10.14 4.17 15.67
C HIS A 95 -11.44 3.53 15.17
N PRO A 96 -12.58 4.24 15.21
CA PRO A 96 -13.83 3.74 14.66
C PRO A 96 -13.68 3.29 13.21
N GLY A 97 -14.08 2.05 12.88
CA GLY A 97 -13.94 1.45 11.56
C GLY A 97 -12.56 0.83 11.26
N GLY A 98 -11.53 1.11 12.07
CA GLY A 98 -10.16 0.65 11.82
C GLY A 98 -9.96 -0.83 12.07
N LEU A 99 -10.71 -1.42 13.01
CA LEU A 99 -10.67 -2.86 13.27
C LEU A 99 -11.32 -3.64 12.12
N GLU A 100 -12.49 -3.20 11.68
CA GLU A 100 -13.25 -3.81 10.59
C GLU A 100 -12.48 -3.78 9.27
N GLU A 101 -11.81 -2.65 8.97
CA GLU A 101 -10.94 -2.56 7.81
C GLU A 101 -9.74 -3.51 7.91
N TYR A 102 -9.08 -3.57 9.07
CA TYR A 102 -7.97 -4.47 9.29
C TYR A 102 -8.37 -5.95 9.16
N GLU A 103 -9.55 -6.33 9.66
CA GLU A 103 -10.09 -7.69 9.50
C GLU A 103 -10.34 -8.04 8.03
N ALA A 104 -10.89 -7.10 7.25
CA ALA A 104 -11.07 -7.30 5.80
C ALA A 104 -9.72 -7.50 5.08
N VAL A 105 -8.69 -6.74 5.46
CA VAL A 105 -7.33 -6.92 4.91
C VAL A 105 -6.73 -8.26 5.32
N GLN A 106 -6.87 -8.66 6.58
CA GLN A 106 -6.41 -9.98 7.03
C GLN A 106 -7.09 -11.12 6.26
N GLN A 107 -8.40 -11.03 6.05
CA GLN A 107 -9.14 -12.02 5.28
C GLN A 107 -8.64 -12.09 3.84
N PHE A 108 -8.40 -10.94 3.20
CA PHE A 108 -7.79 -10.86 1.88
C PHE A 108 -6.42 -11.54 1.83
N LEU A 109 -5.54 -11.23 2.79
CA LEU A 109 -4.19 -11.81 2.88
C LEU A 109 -4.21 -13.33 3.08
N THR A 110 -5.12 -13.81 3.92
CA THR A 110 -5.29 -15.24 4.20
C THR A 110 -5.75 -16.00 2.96
N GLY A 111 -6.51 -15.34 2.07
CA GLY A 111 -6.97 -15.89 0.80
C GLY A 111 -5.91 -15.92 -0.31
N LEU A 112 -4.73 -15.34 -0.11
CA LEU A 112 -3.70 -15.28 -1.16
C LEU A 112 -3.10 -16.67 -1.42
N PRO A 113 -2.87 -17.03 -2.70
CA PRO A 113 -2.19 -18.27 -3.02
C PRO A 113 -0.74 -18.19 -2.57
N ALA A 114 -0.32 -19.13 -1.70
CA ALA A 114 1.07 -19.24 -1.25
C ALA A 114 2.05 -19.48 -2.42
N ALA A 115 1.55 -19.99 -3.54
CA ALA A 115 2.28 -20.00 -4.79
C ALA A 115 2.37 -18.58 -5.37
N GLY A 116 3.56 -17.99 -5.34
CA GLY A 116 3.84 -16.69 -5.94
C GLY A 116 3.73 -15.51 -4.97
N TRP A 117 3.19 -15.73 -3.77
CA TRP A 117 3.01 -14.67 -2.78
C TRP A 117 3.38 -15.14 -1.37
N THR A 118 3.90 -14.20 -0.58
CA THR A 118 4.06 -14.35 0.87
C THR A 118 3.36 -13.20 1.54
N ALA A 119 2.44 -13.52 2.46
CA ALA A 119 1.80 -12.55 3.34
C ALA A 119 2.34 -12.73 4.76
N SER A 120 2.65 -11.63 5.46
CA SER A 120 3.07 -11.67 6.86
C SER A 120 2.51 -10.50 7.66
N GLU A 121 2.39 -10.69 8.96
CA GLU A 121 1.94 -9.68 9.91
C GLU A 121 3.01 -9.46 10.98
N HIS A 122 3.24 -8.19 11.32
CA HIS A 122 3.99 -7.75 12.47
C HIS A 122 3.11 -6.90 13.40
N ARG A 123 2.94 -7.36 14.63
CA ARG A 123 2.05 -6.76 15.64
C ARG A 123 2.73 -6.64 16.99
N ILE A 124 2.52 -5.51 17.65
CA ILE A 124 2.92 -5.32 19.06
C ILE A 124 1.90 -6.03 19.96
N ARG A 125 2.30 -7.14 20.57
CA ARG A 125 1.38 -8.04 21.31
C ARG A 125 0.84 -7.43 22.61
N ASN A 126 1.64 -6.63 23.31
CA ASN A 126 1.24 -5.98 24.57
C ASN A 126 0.62 -4.59 24.38
N ARG A 127 0.37 -4.16 23.14
CA ARG A 127 -0.32 -2.91 22.80
C ARG A 127 -1.39 -3.20 21.74
N PRO A 128 -2.57 -3.70 22.15
CA PRO A 128 -3.58 -4.21 21.22
C PRO A 128 -4.09 -3.20 20.20
N THR A 129 -4.00 -1.89 20.49
CA THR A 129 -4.43 -0.80 19.61
C THR A 129 -3.30 -0.18 18.80
N ALA A 130 -2.06 -0.65 18.97
CA ALA A 130 -0.93 -0.15 18.19
C ALA A 130 -1.11 -0.50 16.70
N PRO A 131 -0.56 0.32 15.79
CA PRO A 131 -0.60 0.02 14.37
C PRO A 131 -0.02 -1.36 14.06
N VAL A 132 -0.64 -2.06 13.12
CA VAL A 132 -0.21 -3.38 12.66
C VAL A 132 0.42 -3.23 11.28
N LEU A 133 1.61 -3.79 11.09
CA LEU A 133 2.25 -3.82 9.79
C LEU A 133 1.94 -5.15 9.11
N LEU A 134 1.31 -5.09 7.94
CA LEU A 134 1.11 -6.23 7.07
C LEU A 134 1.98 -6.10 5.82
N LEU A 135 2.54 -7.20 5.36
CA LEU A 135 3.45 -7.24 4.22
C LEU A 135 2.95 -8.26 3.20
N ILE A 136 2.99 -7.89 1.92
CA ILE A 136 2.74 -8.78 0.78
C ILE A 136 3.97 -8.76 -0.12
N GLN A 137 4.64 -9.89 -0.25
CA GLN A 137 5.79 -10.04 -1.14
C GLN A 137 5.42 -10.89 -2.35
N LYS A 138 5.71 -10.38 -3.55
CA LYS A 138 5.61 -11.16 -4.79
C LYS A 138 6.89 -11.95 -4.97
N HIS A 139 6.79 -13.25 -5.21
CA HIS A 139 7.96 -14.09 -5.45
C HIS A 139 8.65 -13.71 -6.75
N LEU A 140 9.94 -14.04 -6.87
CA LEU A 140 10.65 -13.93 -8.14
C LEU A 140 10.12 -14.95 -9.14
N ASP A 141 10.06 -14.57 -10.42
CA ASP A 141 9.75 -15.50 -11.49
C ASP A 141 10.88 -16.55 -11.60
N LYS A 142 10.55 -17.81 -11.35
CA LYS A 142 11.50 -18.94 -11.43
C LYS A 142 12.10 -19.17 -12.83
N ARG A 143 11.67 -18.42 -13.86
CA ARG A 143 12.12 -18.59 -15.26
C ARG A 143 13.40 -17.82 -15.62
N ARG A 144 13.97 -17.01 -14.72
CA ARG A 144 15.16 -16.17 -15.01
C ARG A 144 16.47 -16.60 -14.36
N SER A 145 16.49 -17.72 -13.63
CA SER A 145 17.68 -18.16 -12.87
C SER A 145 18.46 -19.34 -13.47
N ASN A 146 18.32 -19.61 -14.78
CA ASN A 146 19.16 -20.61 -15.46
C ASN A 146 19.86 -19.98 -16.68
N PRO A 147 21.03 -19.34 -16.53
CA PRO A 147 21.97 -19.31 -17.63
C PRO A 147 22.47 -20.74 -17.82
N SER A 148 22.14 -21.31 -18.97
CA SER A 148 22.60 -22.64 -19.39
C SER A 148 24.12 -22.67 -19.40
N SER A 149 24.67 -23.73 -18.79
CA SER A 149 25.89 -24.48 -19.13
C SER A 149 27.08 -23.73 -19.73
#